data_AF-A0A963REB9-F1
#
_entry.id   AF-A0A963REB9-F1
#
_cell.length_a   1.000
_cell.length_b   1.000
_cell.length_c   1.000
_cell.angle_alpha   90.00
_cell.angle_beta   90.00
_cell.angle_gamma   90.00
#
_symmetry.space_group_name_H-M   'P 1'
#
loop_
_entity.id
_entity.type
_entity.pdbx_description
1 polymer ?
#
loop_
_entity_poly.entity_id
_entity_poly.type
_entity_poly.pdbx_seq_one_letter_code
_entity_poly.pdbx_strand_id
1 'polypeptide(L)'
;GVVICPSNPWLSVDPILALSGVRDRLAALPVVAVSPLVGGTALKGPLAKLMAELGQPVSNLALVEHYDGLLDHLVIDQIDAADAAPLRQTGLCATVTQTVMRDGADRERLAREVLALVGGVD
;
A
#
# COMPACT_ATOMS: atom_id res chain seq x y z
N GLY A 1 4.58 4.18 14.12
CA GLY A 1 4.83 4.17 12.67
C GLY A 1 3.85 5.06 11.93
N VAL A 2 3.80 4.91 10.62
CA VAL A 2 3.02 5.72 9.67
C VAL A 2 2.16 4.77 8.84
N VAL A 3 0.95 5.20 8.51
CA VAL A 3 0.05 4.49 7.60
C VAL A 3 -0.12 5.29 6.32
N ILE A 4 0.16 4.65 5.18
CA ILE A 4 -0.22 5.16 3.86
C ILE A 4 -1.54 4.49 3.46
N CYS A 5 -2.61 5.27 3.47
CA CYS A 5 -3.96 4.83 3.10
C CYS A 5 -4.02 4.36 1.63
N PRO A 6 -5.05 3.58 1.23
CA PRO A 6 -5.19 3.04 -0.13
C PRO A 6 -5.60 4.13 -1.14
N SER A 7 -4.66 5.03 -1.42
CA SER A 7 -4.77 6.16 -2.33
C SER A 7 -3.91 5.94 -3.58
N ASN A 8 -4.06 6.78 -4.59
CA ASN A 8 -3.22 6.75 -5.78
C ASN A 8 -1.79 7.22 -5.40
N PRO A 9 -0.74 6.38 -5.56
CA PRO A 9 0.62 6.76 -5.21
C PRO A 9 1.06 8.03 -5.95
N TRP A 10 1.01 8.03 -7.28
CA TRP A 10 1.45 9.14 -8.12
C TRP A 10 0.68 10.45 -7.91
N LEU A 11 -0.64 10.40 -7.80
CA LEU A 11 -1.47 11.61 -7.77
C LEU A 11 -1.75 12.14 -6.37
N SER A 12 -1.52 11.34 -5.33
CA SER A 12 -1.91 11.71 -3.97
C SER A 12 -0.80 11.54 -2.95
N VAL A 13 -0.01 10.46 -3.03
CA VAL A 13 1.04 10.19 -2.04
C VAL A 13 2.35 10.84 -2.44
N ASP A 14 2.78 10.72 -3.69
CA ASP A 14 4.01 11.30 -4.21
C ASP A 14 4.10 12.82 -4.02
N PRO A 15 3.03 13.62 -4.25
CA PRO A 15 3.08 15.05 -3.96
C PRO A 15 3.41 15.36 -2.49
N ILE A 16 3.00 14.48 -1.56
CA ILE A 16 3.32 14.60 -0.12
C ILE A 16 4.77 14.17 0.13
N LEU A 17 5.19 13.04 -0.45
CA LEU A 17 6.57 12.53 -0.32
C LEU A 17 7.62 13.46 -0.94
N ALA A 18 7.23 14.24 -1.95
CA ALA A 18 8.10 15.22 -2.62
C ALA A 18 8.37 16.48 -1.78
N LEU A 19 7.63 16.70 -0.69
CA LEU A 19 7.91 17.79 0.24
C LEU A 19 9.25 17.54 0.95
N SER A 20 10.05 18.60 1.07
CA SER A 20 11.42 18.52 1.61
C SER A 20 11.45 17.85 3.00
N GLY A 21 12.26 16.80 3.12
CA GLY A 21 12.48 16.06 4.36
C GLY A 21 11.34 15.13 4.80
N VAL A 22 10.23 15.04 4.06
CA VAL A 22 9.14 14.11 4.41
C VAL A 22 9.59 12.67 4.26
N ARG A 23 10.13 12.29 3.09
CA ARG A 23 10.57 10.92 2.83
C ARG A 23 11.59 10.43 3.86
N ASP A 24 12.60 11.24 4.17
CA ASP A 24 13.64 10.90 5.15
C ASP A 24 13.07 10.66 6.55
N ARG A 25 12.08 11.48 6.96
CA ARG A 25 11.40 11.31 8.25
C ARG A 25 10.55 10.06 8.30
N LEU A 26 9.89 9.71 7.20
CA LEU A 26 9.09 8.49 7.10
C LEU A 26 9.98 7.24 7.13
N ALA A 27 11.13 7.26 6.44
CA ALA A 27 12.07 6.15 6.41
C ALA A 27 12.69 5.81 7.78
N ALA A 28 12.61 6.72 8.77
CA ALA A 28 13.05 6.48 10.15
C ALA A 28 11.95 5.87 11.06
N LEU A 29 10.77 5.57 10.51
CA LEU A 29 9.62 5.05 11.23
C LEU A 29 9.09 3.79 10.53
N PRO A 30 8.41 2.87 11.24
CA PRO A 30 7.69 1.79 10.58
C PRO A 30 6.63 2.33 9.63
N VAL A 31 6.67 1.98 8.35
CA VAL A 31 5.72 2.42 7.32
C VAL A 31 4.89 1.24 6.81
N VAL A 32 3.59 1.30 7.08
CA VAL A 32 2.61 0.33 6.58
C VAL A 32 1.77 1.01 5.49
N ALA A 33 1.66 0.38 4.32
CA ALA A 33 0.76 0.82 3.27
C ALA A 33 -0.42 -0.15 3.09
N VAL A 34 -1.58 0.38 2.70
CA VAL A 34 -2.69 -0.43 2.18
C VAL A 34 -2.74 -0.26 0.68
N SER A 35 -2.74 -1.37 -0.06
CA SER A 35 -2.81 -1.32 -1.52
C SER A 35 -4.15 -0.73 -1.99
N PRO A 36 -4.13 0.18 -3.00
CA PRO A 36 -5.32 0.64 -3.69
C PRO A 36 -5.87 -0.36 -4.73
N LEU A 37 -5.18 -1.51 -4.93
CA LEU A 37 -5.58 -2.54 -5.88
C LEU A 37 -6.48 -3.59 -5.23
N VAL A 38 -7.41 -4.10 -6.04
CA VAL A 38 -8.29 -5.24 -5.73
C VAL A 38 -8.42 -6.07 -7.01
N GLY A 39 -7.87 -7.28 -7.02
CA GLY A 39 -7.91 -8.17 -8.19
C GLY A 39 -7.09 -7.63 -9.35
N GLY A 40 -5.88 -7.13 -9.08
CA GLY A 40 -5.00 -6.51 -10.08
C GLY A 40 -5.56 -5.23 -10.73
N THR A 41 -6.63 -4.64 -10.18
CA THR A 41 -7.26 -3.44 -10.71
C THR A 41 -7.39 -2.38 -9.61
N ALA A 42 -7.23 -1.11 -9.96
CA ALA A 42 -7.47 -0.02 -9.02
C ALA A 42 -8.96 0.10 -8.68
N LEU A 43 -9.30 0.12 -7.39
CA LEU A 43 -10.70 0.21 -6.95
C LEU A 43 -11.35 1.54 -7.36
N LYS A 44 -10.59 2.64 -7.34
CA LYS A 44 -11.04 3.99 -7.70
C LYS A 44 -9.94 4.78 -8.40
N GLY A 45 -10.38 5.74 -9.20
CA GLY A 45 -9.51 6.74 -9.82
C GLY A 45 -8.69 6.19 -10.99
N PRO A 46 -7.79 7.02 -11.56
CA PRO A 46 -7.11 6.72 -12.82
C PRO A 46 -5.83 5.88 -12.63
N LEU A 47 -5.62 5.23 -11.48
CA LEU A 47 -4.35 4.56 -11.17
C LEU A 47 -3.96 3.50 -12.21
N ALA A 48 -4.87 2.59 -12.55
CA ALA A 48 -4.59 1.56 -13.55
C ALA A 48 -4.27 2.16 -14.94
N LYS A 49 -4.97 3.23 -15.33
CA LYS A 49 -4.70 3.96 -16.57
C LYS A 49 -3.32 4.62 -16.54
N LEU A 50 -2.98 5.29 -15.44
CA LEU A 50 -1.70 5.98 -15.28
C LEU A 50 -0.52 5.00 -15.32
N MET A 51 -0.61 3.88 -14.60
CA MET A 51 0.43 2.84 -14.63
C MET A 51 0.61 2.29 -16.05
N ALA A 52 -0.49 2.03 -16.78
CA ALA A 52 -0.42 1.62 -18.17
C ALA A 52 0.23 2.67 -19.08
N GLU A 53 -0.10 3.96 -18.90
CA GLU A 53 0.52 5.07 -19.64
C GLU A 53 2.02 5.22 -19.32
N LEU A 54 2.44 4.86 -18.11
CA LEU A 54 3.83 4.81 -17.68
C LEU A 54 4.55 3.51 -18.09
N GLY A 55 3.87 2.59 -18.77
CA GLY A 55 4.42 1.30 -19.18
C GLY A 55 4.68 0.33 -18.02
N GLN A 56 4.05 0.56 -16.86
CA GLN A 56 4.19 -0.27 -15.68
C GLN A 56 3.04 -1.29 -15.56
N PRO A 57 3.32 -2.52 -15.08
CA PRO A 57 2.27 -3.49 -14.82
C PRO A 57 1.40 -3.04 -13.65
N VAL A 58 0.08 -3.20 -13.74
CA VAL A 58 -0.84 -2.94 -12.63
C VAL A 58 -0.76 -4.10 -11.64
N SER A 59 0.18 -4.02 -10.69
CA SER A 59 0.41 -5.07 -9.70
C SER A 59 0.84 -4.50 -8.35
N ASN A 60 0.64 -5.28 -7.28
CA ASN A 60 1.12 -4.90 -5.95
C ASN A 60 2.65 -4.82 -5.90
N LEU A 61 3.35 -5.63 -6.69
CA LEU A 61 4.81 -5.59 -6.79
C LEU A 61 5.29 -4.25 -7.37
N ALA A 62 4.70 -3.78 -8.47
CA ALA A 62 5.05 -2.50 -9.08
C ALA A 62 4.79 -1.32 -8.12
N LEU A 63 3.75 -1.40 -7.29
CA LEU A 63 3.52 -0.41 -6.24
C LEU A 63 4.64 -0.38 -5.19
N VAL A 64 5.11 -1.55 -4.77
CA VAL A 64 6.22 -1.64 -3.80
C VAL A 64 7.52 -1.11 -4.40
N GLU A 65 7.81 -1.47 -5.65
CA GLU A 65 8.95 -0.95 -6.40
C GLU A 65 8.89 0.58 -6.52
N HIS A 66 7.70 1.15 -6.78
CA HIS A 66 7.50 2.60 -6.84
C HIS A 66 7.82 3.31 -5.52
N TYR A 67 7.47 2.71 -4.38
CA TYR A 67 7.83 3.25 -3.08
C TYR A 67 9.33 3.14 -2.75
N ASP A 68 10.12 2.39 -3.54
CA ASP A 68 11.58 2.35 -3.52
C ASP A 68 12.17 2.25 -2.10
N GLY A 69 11.84 1.13 -1.45
CA GLY A 69 12.35 0.78 -0.11
C GLY A 69 11.72 1.54 1.06
N LEU A 70 10.72 2.41 0.82
CA LEU A 70 10.06 3.17 1.89
C LEU A 70 9.14 2.30 2.78
N LEU A 71 8.57 1.23 2.23
CA LEU A 71 7.58 0.42 2.95
C LEU A 71 8.24 -0.72 3.72
N ASP A 72 7.78 -0.94 4.95
CA ASP A 72 8.10 -2.15 5.72
C ASP A 72 7.02 -3.23 5.54
N HIS A 73 5.77 -2.80 5.33
CA HIS A 73 4.62 -3.69 5.24
C HIS A 73 3.60 -3.22 4.19
N LEU A 74 3.10 -4.13 3.36
CA LEU A 74 1.96 -3.90 2.48
C LEU A 74 0.76 -4.77 2.87
N VAL A 75 -0.40 -4.14 3.04
CA VAL A 75 -1.70 -4.80 3.20
C VAL A 75 -2.37 -4.89 1.83
N ILE A 76 -2.71 -6.10 1.39
CA ILE A 76 -3.33 -6.38 0.09
C ILE A 76 -4.71 -7.01 0.25
N ASP A 77 -5.57 -6.86 -0.75
CA ASP A 77 -6.89 -7.47 -0.74
C ASP A 77 -6.81 -9.00 -0.80
N GLN A 78 -7.79 -9.67 -0.22
CA GLN A 78 -7.95 -11.13 -0.26
C GLN A 78 -7.98 -11.71 -1.68
N ILE A 79 -8.48 -10.94 -2.66
CA ILE A 79 -8.48 -11.37 -4.06
C ILE A 79 -7.06 -11.45 -4.61
N ASP A 80 -6.13 -10.63 -4.09
CA ASP A 80 -4.73 -10.56 -4.50
C ASP A 80 -3.82 -11.44 -3.62
N ALA A 81 -4.37 -12.41 -2.88
CA ALA A 81 -3.61 -13.24 -1.94
C ALA A 81 -2.37 -13.94 -2.56
N ALA A 82 -2.42 -14.23 -3.87
CA ALA A 82 -1.32 -14.81 -4.62
C ALA A 82 -0.06 -13.91 -4.66
N ASP A 83 -0.23 -12.60 -4.54
CA ASP A 83 0.88 -11.63 -4.57
C ASP A 83 1.70 -11.65 -3.27
N ALA A 84 1.14 -12.18 -2.17
CA ALA A 84 1.80 -12.14 -0.86
C ALA A 84 3.15 -12.88 -0.84
N ALA A 85 3.26 -14.02 -1.52
CA ALA A 85 4.51 -14.79 -1.54
C ALA A 85 5.62 -14.07 -2.34
N PRO A 86 5.40 -13.62 -3.59
CA PRO A 86 6.35 -12.78 -4.32
C PRO A 86 6.75 -11.50 -3.56
N LEU A 87 5.80 -10.81 -2.93
CA LEU A 87 6.09 -9.62 -2.14
C LEU A 87 7.03 -9.92 -0.96
N ARG A 88 6.83 -11.02 -0.24
CA ARG A 88 7.73 -11.41 0.85
C ARG A 88 9.14 -11.75 0.40
N GLN A 89 9.33 -12.16 -0.86
CA GLN A 89 10.66 -12.43 -1.42
C GLN A 89 11.48 -11.14 -1.61
N THR A 90 10.83 -9.96 -1.64
CA THR A 90 11.55 -8.67 -1.69
C THR A 90 12.05 -8.22 -0.31
N GLY A 91 11.73 -8.97 0.76
CA GLY A 91 12.01 -8.59 2.15
C GLY A 91 10.88 -7.82 2.83
N LEU A 92 9.81 -7.50 2.11
CA LEU A 92 8.64 -6.78 2.63
C LEU A 92 7.71 -7.71 3.44
N CYS A 93 7.12 -7.22 4.52
CA CYS A 93 5.99 -7.91 5.15
C CYS A 93 4.70 -7.72 4.32
N ALA A 94 3.91 -8.78 4.16
CA ALA A 94 2.65 -8.74 3.42
C ALA A 94 1.51 -9.36 4.23
N THR A 95 0.43 -8.60 4.45
CA THR A 95 -0.80 -9.07 5.10
C THR A 95 -1.94 -9.08 4.08
N VAL A 96 -2.67 -10.19 4.04
CA VAL A 96 -3.85 -10.37 3.19
C VAL A 96 -5.10 -10.19 4.04
N THR A 97 -5.99 -9.29 3.65
CA THR A 97 -7.29 -9.07 4.30
C THR A 97 -8.28 -8.46 3.32
N GLN A 98 -9.55 -8.29 3.70
CA GLN A 98 -10.49 -7.50 2.91
C GLN A 98 -10.12 -6.01 2.99
N THR A 99 -9.83 -5.34 1.88
CA THR A 99 -9.48 -3.90 1.87
C THR A 99 -10.61 -3.01 1.36
N VAL A 100 -11.62 -3.60 0.70
CA VAL A 100 -12.81 -2.86 0.24
C VAL A 100 -13.68 -2.41 1.41
N MET A 101 -13.83 -1.09 1.56
CA MET A 101 -14.62 -0.44 2.61
C MET A 101 -15.98 0.04 2.08
N ARG A 102 -17.03 -0.74 2.27
CA ARG A 102 -18.40 -0.43 1.79
C ARG A 102 -19.15 0.45 2.80
N ASP A 103 -18.93 0.22 4.08
CA ASP A 103 -19.59 0.95 5.17
C ASP A 103 -18.63 1.35 6.30
N GLY A 104 -19.19 1.86 7.40
CA GLY A 104 -18.41 2.27 8.58
C GLY A 104 -17.74 1.11 9.29
N ALA A 105 -18.39 -0.06 9.35
CA ALA A 105 -17.86 -1.23 10.01
C ALA A 105 -16.64 -1.78 9.25
N ASP A 106 -16.68 -1.79 7.91
CA ASP A 106 -15.53 -2.18 7.10
C ASP A 106 -14.32 -1.27 7.34
N ARG A 107 -14.56 0.06 7.40
CA ARG A 107 -13.50 1.05 7.69
C ARG A 107 -12.87 0.81 9.05
N GLU A 108 -13.70 0.58 10.07
CA GLU A 108 -13.25 0.39 11.44
C GLU A 108 -12.47 -0.91 11.62
N ARG A 109 -12.92 -2.00 10.97
CA ARG A 109 -12.20 -3.28 10.96
C ARG A 109 -10.83 -3.15 10.29
N LEU A 110 -10.78 -2.61 9.07
CA LEU A 110 -9.52 -2.46 8.35
C LEU A 110 -8.55 -1.54 9.12
N ALA A 111 -9.05 -0.45 9.70
CA ALA A 111 -8.23 0.42 10.54
C ALA A 111 -7.63 -0.32 11.74
N ARG A 112 -8.41 -1.14 12.45
CA ARG A 112 -7.90 -1.96 13.56
C ARG A 112 -6.79 -2.92 13.12
N GLU A 113 -7.00 -3.63 12.02
CA GLU A 113 -6.01 -4.57 11.50
C GLU A 113 -4.72 -3.86 11.10
N VAL A 114 -4.81 -2.74 10.38
CA VAL A 114 -3.64 -1.94 9.98
C VAL A 114 -2.91 -1.36 11.20
N LEU A 115 -3.63 -0.85 12.19
CA LEU A 115 -3.02 -0.31 13.41
C LEU A 115 -2.28 -1.39 14.23
N ALA A 116 -2.77 -2.63 14.23
CA ALA A 116 -2.10 -3.75 14.88
C ALA A 116 -0.74 -4.07 14.23
N LEU A 117 -0.59 -3.82 12.92
CA LEU A 117 0.68 -4.00 12.20
C LEU A 117 1.68 -2.88 12.53
N VAL A 118 1.21 -1.64 12.68
CA VAL A 118 2.05 -0.48 13.01
C VAL A 118 2.62 -0.55 14.43
N GLY A 119 1.90 -1.21 15.35
CA GLY A 119 2.28 -1.34 16.75
C GLY A 119 2.97 -2.67 17.13
N GLY A 120 3.25 -3.54 16.16
CA GLY A 120 3.67 -4.93 16.39
C GLY A 120 4.99 -5.32 15.72
N VAL A 121 5.97 -4.43 15.70
CA VAL A 121 7.36 -4.79 15.39
C VAL A 121 8.17 -4.63 16.69
N ASP A 122 8.10 -5.69 17.52
CA ASP A 122 9.09 -5.97 18.57
C ASP A 122 10.06 -7.04 18.05
#